data_AF-Q8EJP5-F1
#
_entry.id   AF-Q8EJP5-F1
#
_cell.length_a   1.000
_cell.length_b   1.000
_cell.length_c   1.000
_cell.angle_alpha   90.00
_cell.angle_beta   90.00
_cell.angle_gamma   90.00
#
_symmetry.space_group_name_H-M   'P 1'
#
loop_
_entity.id
_entity.type
_entity.pdbx_description
1 polymer ?
#
loop_
_entity_poly.entity_id
_entity_poly.type
_entity_poly.pdbx_seq_one_letter_code
_entity_poly.pdbx_strand_id
1 'polypeptide(L)'
;MKSIKMNKQAQGFTLIELMIVVAIIGILAAVALPAYREYVATSHGGASMKGLAGYVTKAQACIQTGVGCATIGTEITADPKIAATPDVAEATATALTYDDGTCTVTATIGATGGVSYAADTKETTKATKAQCEEGAGL
;
A
#
# COMPACT_ATOMS: atom_id res chain seq x y z
N MET A 1 -20.77 -52.46 -39.79
CA MET A 1 -19.46 -52.04 -39.22
C MET A 1 -19.04 -50.75 -39.90
N LYS A 2 -19.05 -49.61 -39.19
CA LYS A 2 -18.74 -48.29 -39.77
C LYS A 2 -17.25 -48.01 -39.59
N SER A 3 -16.52 -47.94 -40.70
CA SER A 3 -15.08 -47.66 -40.73
C SER A 3 -14.81 -46.22 -40.30
N ILE A 4 -14.04 -46.03 -39.24
CA ILE A 4 -13.58 -44.72 -38.76
C ILE A 4 -12.40 -44.31 -39.65
N LYS A 5 -12.61 -43.36 -40.56
CA LYS A 5 -11.50 -42.74 -41.32
C LYS A 5 -10.70 -41.82 -40.39
N MET A 6 -9.47 -42.21 -40.05
CA MET A 6 -8.51 -41.34 -39.36
C MET A 6 -8.08 -40.20 -40.29
N ASN A 7 -8.51 -38.98 -39.96
CA ASN A 7 -8.09 -37.76 -40.64
C ASN A 7 -6.60 -37.50 -40.32
N LYS A 8 -5.73 -37.53 -41.33
CA LYS A 8 -4.26 -37.54 -41.20
C LYS A 8 -3.62 -36.15 -40.94
N GLN A 9 -4.35 -35.21 -40.37
CA GLN A 9 -3.87 -33.83 -40.17
C GLN A 9 -3.89 -33.37 -38.71
N ALA A 10 -3.55 -34.24 -37.77
CA ALA A 10 -3.21 -33.80 -36.41
C ALA A 10 -1.74 -33.35 -36.38
N GLN A 11 -1.48 -32.07 -36.68
CA GLN A 11 -0.20 -31.44 -36.35
C GLN A 11 -0.18 -31.22 -34.83
N GLY A 12 0.51 -32.11 -34.11
CA GLY A 12 0.71 -31.99 -32.67
C GLY A 12 1.79 -30.95 -32.32
N PHE A 13 1.69 -30.41 -31.11
CA PHE A 13 2.72 -29.54 -30.53
C PHE A 13 4.01 -30.34 -30.29
N THR A 14 5.16 -29.82 -30.71
CA THR A 14 6.43 -30.52 -30.54
C THR A 14 6.99 -30.29 -29.13
N LEU A 15 7.71 -31.28 -28.59
CA LEU A 15 8.41 -31.12 -27.31
C LEU A 15 9.43 -29.98 -27.35
N ILE A 16 10.04 -29.73 -28.51
CA ILE A 16 11.02 -28.65 -28.66
C ILE A 16 10.34 -27.26 -28.61
N GLU A 17 9.15 -27.11 -29.19
CA GLU A 17 8.36 -25.87 -29.05
C GLU A 17 7.98 -25.64 -27.58
N LEU A 18 7.58 -26.69 -26.86
CA LEU A 18 7.27 -26.58 -25.44
C LEU A 18 8.49 -26.15 -24.62
N MET A 19 9.66 -26.72 -24.90
CA MET A 19 10.90 -26.37 -24.19
C MET A 19 11.32 -24.93 -24.43
N ILE A 20 11.19 -24.42 -25.66
CA ILE A 20 11.51 -23.02 -25.97
C ILE A 20 10.56 -22.07 -25.23
N VAL A 21 9.26 -22.39 -25.20
CA VAL A 21 8.26 -21.58 -24.48
C VAL A 21 8.58 -21.53 -22.98
N VAL A 22 8.91 -22.66 -22.36
CA VAL A 22 9.28 -22.70 -20.93
C VAL A 22 10.54 -21.87 -20.66
N ALA A 23 11.54 -21.92 -21.55
CA ALA A 23 12.75 -21.12 -21.41
C ALA A 23 12.46 -19.61 -21.44
N ILE A 24 11.62 -19.16 -22.37
CA ILE A 24 11.24 -17.74 -22.49
C ILE A 24 10.45 -17.28 -21.24
N ILE A 25 9.47 -18.08 -20.80
CA ILE A 25 8.69 -17.78 -19.58
C ILE A 25 9.61 -17.70 -18.36
N GLY A 26 10.60 -18.60 -18.25
CA GLY A 26 11.58 -18.58 -17.16
C GLY A 26 12.36 -17.26 -17.07
N ILE A 27 12.82 -16.73 -18.21
CA ILE A 27 13.54 -15.45 -18.27
C ILE A 27 12.62 -14.29 -17.87
N LEU A 28 11.39 -14.26 -18.41
CA LEU A 28 10.43 -13.21 -18.09
C LEU A 28 10.03 -13.23 -16.61
N ALA A 29 9.79 -14.40 -16.04
CA ALA A 29 9.40 -14.56 -14.64
C ALA A 29 10.51 -14.09 -13.68
N ALA A 30 11.78 -14.31 -14.03
CA ALA A 30 12.91 -13.87 -13.22
C ALA A 30 12.99 -12.34 -13.03
N VAL A 31 12.49 -11.56 -13.99
CA VAL A 31 12.45 -10.09 -13.92
C VAL A 31 11.08 -9.58 -13.47
N ALA A 32 10.00 -10.15 -13.99
CA ALA A 32 8.65 -9.67 -13.74
C ALA A 32 8.19 -9.91 -12.29
N LEU A 33 8.53 -11.05 -11.69
CA LEU A 33 8.12 -11.36 -10.32
C LEU A 33 8.73 -10.41 -9.28
N PRO A 34 10.06 -10.16 -9.22
CA PRO A 34 10.60 -9.21 -8.26
C PRO A 34 10.06 -7.78 -8.49
N ALA A 35 9.95 -7.34 -9.75
CA ALA A 35 9.40 -6.02 -10.07
C ALA A 35 7.94 -5.86 -9.64
N TYR A 36 7.10 -6.88 -9.85
CA TYR A 36 5.70 -6.85 -9.42
C TYR A 36 5.59 -6.83 -7.89
N ARG A 37 6.42 -7.62 -7.19
CA ARG A 37 6.44 -7.62 -5.71
C ARG A 37 6.84 -6.25 -5.16
N GLU A 38 7.81 -5.61 -5.77
CA GLU A 38 8.25 -4.25 -5.42
C GLU A 38 7.12 -3.23 -5.61
N TYR A 39 6.44 -3.27 -6.76
CA TYR A 39 5.30 -2.40 -7.04
C TYR A 39 4.16 -2.58 -6.03
N VAL A 40 3.82 -3.83 -5.67
CA VAL A 40 2.79 -4.09 -4.67
C VAL A 40 3.24 -3.56 -3.30
N ALA A 41 4.48 -3.81 -2.88
CA ALA A 41 5.00 -3.36 -1.59
C ALA A 41 4.97 -1.82 -1.46
N THR A 42 5.43 -1.09 -2.48
CA THR A 42 5.40 0.38 -2.50
C THR A 42 3.96 0.94 -2.60
N SER A 43 3.04 0.23 -3.25
CA SER A 43 1.64 0.67 -3.32
C SER A 43 0.94 0.76 -1.95
N HIS A 44 1.38 -0.03 -0.96
CA HIS A 44 0.89 0.03 0.41
C HIS A 44 1.25 1.36 1.09
N GLY A 45 2.50 1.80 0.98
CA GLY A 45 2.93 3.11 1.49
C GLY A 45 2.11 4.27 0.90
N GLY A 46 1.87 4.25 -0.41
CA GLY A 46 1.06 5.26 -1.09
C GLY A 46 -0.43 5.22 -0.69
N ALA A 47 -0.98 4.02 -0.49
CA ALA A 47 -2.35 3.85 0.01
C ALA A 47 -2.50 4.41 1.43
N SER A 48 -1.50 4.17 2.29
CA SER A 48 -1.47 4.68 3.66
C SER A 48 -1.37 6.20 3.73
N MET A 49 -0.48 6.82 2.94
CA MET A 49 -0.41 8.29 2.81
C MET A 49 -1.72 8.90 2.32
N LYS A 50 -2.34 8.29 1.31
CA LYS A 50 -3.62 8.76 0.76
C LYS A 50 -4.75 8.67 1.79
N GLY A 51 -4.79 7.60 2.57
CA GLY A 51 -5.74 7.44 3.68
C GLY A 51 -5.57 8.51 4.74
N LEU A 52 -4.31 8.90 5.02
CA LEU A 52 -3.97 9.86 6.07
C LEU A 52 -4.20 11.33 5.68
N ALA A 53 -3.97 11.70 4.41
CA ALA A 53 -3.91 13.10 3.96
C ALA A 53 -5.17 13.93 4.31
N GLY A 54 -6.36 13.33 4.23
CA GLY A 54 -7.62 13.99 4.56
C GLY A 54 -7.74 14.36 6.04
N TYR A 55 -7.23 13.50 6.93
CA TYR A 55 -7.27 13.72 8.38
C TYR A 55 -6.25 14.75 8.82
N VAL A 56 -5.05 14.77 8.21
CA VAL A 56 -3.99 15.72 8.57
C VAL A 56 -4.44 17.16 8.42
N THR A 57 -5.12 17.49 7.33
CA THR A 57 -5.58 18.86 7.08
C THR A 57 -6.60 19.31 8.15
N LYS A 58 -7.54 18.43 8.51
CA LYS A 58 -8.56 18.69 9.53
C LYS A 58 -7.96 18.78 10.93
N ALA A 59 -7.05 17.85 11.26
CA ALA A 59 -6.37 17.84 12.54
C ALA A 59 -5.46 19.06 12.70
N GLN A 60 -4.75 19.48 11.65
CA GLN A 60 -3.96 20.71 11.65
C GLN A 60 -4.84 21.94 11.91
N ALA A 61 -6.02 22.03 11.29
CA ALA A 61 -6.96 23.11 11.56
C ALA A 61 -7.42 23.13 13.03
N CYS A 62 -7.79 21.96 13.58
CA CYS A 62 -8.14 21.84 15.01
C CYS A 62 -6.98 22.24 15.92
N ILE A 63 -5.77 21.71 15.68
CA ILE A 63 -4.61 21.98 16.54
C ILE A 63 -4.25 23.47 16.54
N GLN A 64 -4.33 24.14 15.39
CA GLN A 64 -3.97 25.56 15.29
C GLN A 64 -5.06 26.52 15.76
N THR A 65 -6.35 26.17 15.62
CA THR A 65 -7.46 27.13 15.78
C THR A 65 -8.55 26.69 16.76
N GLY A 66 -8.50 25.46 17.24
CA GLY A 66 -9.55 24.83 18.03
C GLY A 66 -10.80 24.45 17.22
N VAL A 67 -10.85 24.75 15.92
CA VAL A 67 -12.03 24.51 15.09
C VAL A 67 -12.09 23.05 14.64
N GLY A 68 -13.25 22.41 14.84
CA GLY A 68 -13.53 21.08 14.29
C GLY A 68 -12.92 19.90 15.05
N CYS A 69 -12.35 20.13 16.25
CA CYS A 69 -11.69 19.10 17.06
C CYS A 69 -12.62 17.92 17.42
N ALA A 70 -13.87 18.20 17.80
CA ALA A 70 -14.84 17.14 18.09
C ALA A 70 -15.17 16.32 16.84
N THR A 71 -15.36 16.99 15.69
CA THR A 71 -15.70 16.33 14.42
C THR A 71 -14.58 15.41 13.97
N ILE A 72 -13.32 15.89 13.96
CA ILE A 72 -12.19 15.04 13.57
C ILE A 72 -12.00 13.86 14.53
N GLY A 73 -12.21 14.06 15.84
CA GLY A 73 -12.21 12.96 16.82
C GLY A 73 -13.24 11.88 16.50
N THR A 74 -14.47 12.27 16.13
CA THR A 74 -15.51 11.31 15.72
C THR A 74 -15.20 10.59 14.41
N GLU A 75 -14.61 11.28 13.43
CA GLU A 75 -14.21 10.68 12.16
C GLU A 75 -13.09 9.65 12.36
N ILE A 76 -12.08 9.99 13.18
CA ILE A 76 -10.98 9.07 13.54
C ILE A 76 -11.52 7.85 14.28
N THR A 77 -12.46 8.03 15.22
CA THR A 77 -13.06 6.91 15.96
C THR A 77 -13.89 5.99 15.05
N ALA A 78 -14.47 6.52 13.97
CA ALA A 78 -15.28 5.75 13.04
C ALA A 78 -14.44 4.93 12.04
N ASP A 79 -13.18 5.30 11.80
CA ASP A 79 -12.30 4.62 10.87
C ASP A 79 -11.27 3.75 11.62
N PRO A 80 -11.41 2.41 11.56
CA PRO A 80 -10.54 1.50 12.31
C PRO A 80 -9.09 1.49 11.83
N LYS A 81 -8.78 2.14 10.69
CA LYS A 81 -7.43 2.20 10.13
C LYS A 81 -6.64 3.40 10.59
N ILE A 82 -7.25 4.36 11.27
CA ILE A 82 -6.56 5.55 11.76
C ILE A 82 -6.62 5.61 13.29
N ALA A 83 -5.52 6.04 13.88
CA ALA A 83 -5.42 6.33 15.30
C ALA A 83 -4.76 7.68 15.53
N ALA A 84 -5.18 8.40 16.56
CA ALA A 84 -4.55 9.62 17.05
C ALA A 84 -3.94 9.39 18.42
N THR A 85 -2.72 9.87 18.63
CA THR A 85 -2.05 9.83 19.94
C THR A 85 -1.26 11.11 20.22
N PRO A 86 -1.57 11.88 21.28
CA PRO A 86 -2.87 11.92 21.97
C PRO A 86 -4.02 12.33 21.04
N ASP A 87 -5.27 12.28 21.53
CA ASP A 87 -6.44 12.76 20.78
C ASP A 87 -6.23 14.19 20.26
N VAL A 88 -6.81 14.46 19.08
CA VAL A 88 -6.64 15.75 18.40
C VAL A 88 -7.33 16.85 19.20
N ALA A 89 -6.55 17.81 19.68
CA ALA A 89 -7.03 18.96 20.46
C ALA A 89 -6.25 20.23 20.12
N GLU A 90 -6.83 21.38 20.43
CA GLU A 90 -6.17 22.69 20.25
C GLU A 90 -4.83 22.74 20.98
N ALA A 91 -3.82 23.32 20.33
CA ALA A 91 -2.46 23.51 20.84
C ALA A 91 -1.79 22.22 21.36
N THR A 92 -2.25 21.05 20.92
CA THR A 92 -1.74 19.75 21.34
C THR A 92 -1.01 19.09 20.18
N ALA A 93 0.24 18.68 20.39
CA ALA A 93 0.96 17.90 19.39
C ALA A 93 0.38 16.48 19.32
N THR A 94 0.02 16.03 18.13
CA THR A 94 -0.67 14.75 17.90
C THR A 94 -0.03 13.99 16.76
N ALA A 95 0.19 12.69 16.95
CA ALA A 95 0.55 11.75 15.90
C ALA A 95 -0.72 11.07 15.36
N LEU A 96 -1.00 11.25 14.07
CA LEU A 96 -2.02 10.49 13.35
C LEU A 96 -1.34 9.34 12.61
N THR A 97 -1.73 8.10 12.89
CA THR A 97 -1.18 6.91 12.23
C THR A 97 -2.25 6.21 11.44
N TYR A 98 -2.03 6.05 10.13
CA TYR A 98 -2.87 5.23 9.26
C TYR A 98 -2.20 3.88 9.01
N ASP A 99 -2.98 2.81 9.09
CA ASP A 99 -2.54 1.42 8.96
C ASP A 99 -3.35 0.72 7.87
N ASP A 100 -2.72 0.43 6.72
CA ASP A 100 -3.38 -0.34 5.66
C ASP A 100 -3.40 -1.85 5.92
N GLY A 101 -2.71 -2.31 6.96
CA GLY A 101 -2.45 -3.71 7.30
C GLY A 101 -1.03 -4.15 6.97
N THR A 102 -0.37 -3.53 5.98
CA THR A 102 1.01 -3.85 5.57
C THR A 102 1.99 -2.73 5.94
N CYS A 103 1.70 -1.49 5.53
CA CYS A 103 2.47 -0.32 5.90
C CYS A 103 1.68 0.52 6.91
N THR A 104 2.40 1.22 7.77
CA THR A 104 1.87 2.32 8.58
C THR A 104 2.51 3.62 8.15
N VAL A 105 1.72 4.68 8.14
CA VAL A 105 2.19 6.04 7.92
C VAL A 105 1.73 6.90 9.07
N THR A 106 2.66 7.60 9.70
CA THR A 106 2.41 8.50 10.81
C THR A 106 2.69 9.94 10.40
N ALA A 107 1.70 10.82 10.54
CA ALA A 107 1.84 12.26 10.46
C ALA A 107 1.88 12.84 11.88
N THR A 108 3.01 13.40 12.27
CA THR A 108 3.15 14.12 13.54
C THR A 108 2.86 15.59 13.31
N ILE A 109 1.76 16.09 13.86
CA ILE A 109 1.38 17.50 13.80
C ILE A 109 1.80 18.13 15.12
N GLY A 110 2.75 19.05 15.07
CA GLY A 110 3.18 19.81 16.24
C GLY A 110 2.10 20.78 16.70
N ALA A 111 2.17 21.21 17.96
CA ALA A 111 1.22 22.17 18.55
C ALA A 111 1.17 23.52 17.80
N THR A 112 2.24 23.87 17.08
CA THR A 112 2.33 25.07 16.23
C THR A 112 1.93 24.83 14.78
N GLY A 113 1.48 23.61 14.44
CA GLY A 113 0.97 23.26 13.12
C GLY A 113 1.98 22.72 12.12
N GLY A 114 3.26 22.58 12.48
CA GLY A 114 4.25 21.91 11.64
C GLY A 114 3.93 20.42 11.52
N VAL A 115 4.07 19.84 10.33
CA VAL A 115 3.79 18.43 10.07
C VAL A 115 5.06 17.72 9.63
N SER A 116 5.36 16.58 10.27
CA SER A 116 6.37 15.64 9.80
C SER A 116 5.75 14.27 9.55
N TYR A 117 6.34 13.51 8.64
CA TYR A 117 5.85 12.20 8.25
C TYR A 117 6.93 11.14 8.50
N ALA A 118 6.47 9.94 8.87
CA ALA A 118 7.29 8.74 8.93
C ALA A 118 6.45 7.56 8.41
N ALA A 119 7.10 6.58 7.78
CA ALA A 119 6.47 5.32 7.43
C ALA A 119 7.20 4.16 8.10
N ASP A 120 6.46 3.10 8.41
CA ASP A 120 7.00 1.85 8.92
C ASP A 120 6.29 0.66 8.28
N THR A 121 6.87 -0.52 8.46
CA THR A 121 6.26 -1.79 8.06
C THR A 121 5.60 -2.46 9.26
N LYS A 122 4.38 -2.92 9.06
CA LYS A 122 3.66 -3.78 10.01
C LYS A 122 3.80 -5.26 9.66
N GLU A 123 3.90 -5.58 8.37
CA GLU A 123 4.02 -6.95 7.86
C GLU A 123 5.28 -7.12 7.01
N THR A 124 6.39 -7.46 7.67
CA THR A 124 7.74 -7.57 7.07
C THR A 124 7.87 -8.62 5.98
N THR A 125 6.93 -9.56 5.88
CA THR A 125 6.87 -10.56 4.81
C THR A 125 6.31 -10.00 3.51
N LYS A 126 5.56 -8.89 3.58
CA LYS A 126 4.90 -8.24 2.43
C LYS A 126 5.61 -6.96 1.98
N ALA A 127 6.11 -6.15 2.92
CA ALA A 127 6.87 -4.95 2.61
C ALA A 127 7.95 -4.68 3.66
N THR A 128 9.05 -4.10 3.22
CA THR A 128 10.09 -3.54 4.10
C THR A 128 9.77 -2.09 4.44
N LYS A 129 10.39 -1.57 5.50
CA LYS A 129 10.26 -0.15 5.87
C LYS A 129 10.63 0.78 4.71
N ALA A 130 11.73 0.53 4.01
CA ALA A 130 12.18 1.34 2.87
C ALA A 130 11.13 1.37 1.74
N GLN A 131 10.47 0.24 1.47
CA GLN A 131 9.40 0.17 0.47
C GLN A 131 8.16 0.96 0.90
N CYS A 132 7.81 0.93 2.19
CA CYS A 132 6.74 1.75 2.73
C CYS A 132 7.09 3.25 2.67
N GLU A 133 8.33 3.64 2.95
CA GLU A 133 8.82 5.02 2.85
C GLU A 133 8.82 5.52 1.40
N GLU A 134 9.40 4.76 0.46
CA GLU A 134 9.40 5.10 -0.97
C GLU A 134 7.97 5.21 -1.51
N GLY A 135 7.11 4.26 -1.16
CA GLY A 135 5.69 4.27 -1.54
C GLY A 135 4.92 5.46 -0.98
N ALA A 136 5.26 5.88 0.23
CA ALA A 136 4.71 7.06 0.89
C ALA A 136 5.29 8.39 0.34
N GLY A 137 6.38 8.34 -0.44
CA GLY A 137 7.09 9.52 -0.94
C GLY A 137 7.89 10.24 0.15
N LEU A 138 8.46 9.48 1.10
CA LEU A 138 9.28 9.97 2.21
C LEU A 138 10.78 9.78 1.97
#